data_AF-A0A645D7B1-F1
#
_entry.id   AF-A0A645D7B1-F1
#
_cell.length_a   1.000
_cell.length_b   1.000
_cell.length_c   1.000
_cell.angle_alpha   90.00
_cell.angle_beta   90.00
_cell.angle_gamma   90.00
#
_symmetry.space_group_name_H-M   'P 1'
#
loop_
_entity.id
_entity.type
_entity.pdbx_description
1 polymer ?
#
loop_
_entity_poly.entity_id
_entity_poly.type
_entity_poly.pdbx_seq_one_letter_code
_entity_poly.pdbx_strand_id
1 'polypeptide(L)'
;MNDLKNQEIMANFQNVSLALFSPYCLDYTAYDITGGNMNFVTRNHIKNNNINSLNNMDVYNMTVGKKHKEMEVEYNVPLKLGLYILKDKDGKINFDIPVKGNLDNPEFSHKKIIFKTIVNLMVKVAVSPVRFLANSLGMSPDKMESMPVDALQTGINAQQYSHLNDLGNLYRQKPDMTVVLTQWVDWEEALNDYSLYLAKQSFLQSQMPNQEVVTFEDTKELKENDEKFVTYVQGMLTAKGATVALDAPLKEKLQAVFVADSVASGLLHKLQQRNQLVQEYLTNTCNIPAAKLSIQTATADSLQNYDGSAKYKIDMQLPNNN
;
A
#
# COMPACT_ATOMS: atom_id res chain seq x y z
N MET A 1 -55.68 10.52 -10.56
CA MET A 1 -54.49 10.51 -9.69
C MET A 1 -53.44 9.66 -10.38
N ASN A 2 -52.30 10.25 -10.76
CA ASN A 2 -51.20 9.49 -11.38
C ASN A 2 -50.77 8.37 -10.42
N ASP A 3 -50.71 7.14 -10.93
CA ASP A 3 -50.23 5.99 -10.15
C ASP A 3 -48.73 6.18 -9.89
N LEU A 4 -48.39 6.84 -8.78
CA LEU A 4 -47.00 7.05 -8.36
C LEU A 4 -46.26 5.72 -8.10
N LYS A 5 -47.00 4.60 -7.99
CA LYS A 5 -46.42 3.27 -7.74
C LYS A 5 -45.79 2.65 -8.97
N ASN A 6 -46.10 3.17 -10.16
CA ASN A 6 -45.58 2.68 -11.44
C ASN A 6 -45.20 3.87 -12.33
N GLN A 7 -43.90 4.14 -12.45
CA GLN A 7 -43.40 5.30 -13.18
C GLN A 7 -42.10 5.02 -13.90
N GLU A 8 -41.91 5.72 -15.02
CA GLU A 8 -40.64 5.86 -15.71
C GLU A 8 -40.25 7.33 -15.64
N ILE A 9 -39.16 7.64 -14.93
CA ILE A 9 -38.68 9.02 -14.76
C ILE A 9 -37.28 9.10 -15.35
N MET A 10 -37.13 9.93 -16.38
CA MET A 10 -35.84 10.29 -16.92
C MET A 10 -35.59 11.77 -16.68
N ALA A 11 -34.41 12.09 -16.16
CA ALA A 11 -33.96 13.46 -16.02
C ALA A 11 -32.50 13.57 -16.45
N ASN A 12 -32.19 14.69 -17.11
CA ASN A 12 -30.86 15.03 -17.57
C ASN A 12 -30.56 16.47 -17.16
N PHE A 13 -29.57 16.63 -16.32
CA PHE A 13 -29.08 17.92 -15.86
C PHE A 13 -27.69 18.12 -16.43
N GLN A 14 -27.45 19.28 -17.03
CA GLN A 14 -26.19 19.61 -17.66
C GLN A 14 -25.60 20.87 -17.06
N ASN A 15 -24.28 20.85 -16.86
CA ASN A 15 -23.48 21.97 -16.40
C ASN A 15 -24.03 22.62 -15.11
N VAL A 16 -24.51 21.80 -14.17
CA VAL A 16 -25.01 22.28 -12.88
C VAL A 16 -23.81 22.61 -11.99
N SER A 17 -23.82 23.79 -11.38
CA SER A 17 -22.77 24.18 -10.43
C SER A 17 -22.78 23.27 -9.20
N LEU A 18 -21.63 22.68 -8.87
CA LEU A 18 -21.48 21.82 -7.70
C LEU A 18 -21.56 22.59 -6.38
N ALA A 19 -21.28 23.90 -6.39
CA ALA A 19 -21.38 24.75 -5.21
C ALA A 19 -22.82 24.81 -4.64
N LEU A 20 -23.83 24.62 -5.50
CA LEU A 20 -25.24 24.51 -5.08
C LEU A 20 -25.49 23.32 -4.15
N PHE A 21 -24.62 22.32 -4.16
CA PHE A 21 -24.71 21.13 -3.33
C PHE A 21 -23.85 21.19 -2.07
N SER A 22 -23.10 22.28 -1.83
CA SER A 22 -22.27 22.45 -0.63
C SER A 22 -23.02 22.20 0.69
N PRO A 23 -24.25 22.72 0.89
CA PRO A 23 -25.00 22.47 2.12
C PRO A 23 -25.27 20.98 2.39
N TYR A 24 -25.40 20.16 1.34
CA TYR A 24 -25.59 18.72 1.48
C TYR A 24 -24.31 17.96 1.75
N CYS A 25 -23.14 18.56 1.50
CA CYS A 25 -21.83 17.94 1.72
C CYS A 25 -21.24 18.30 3.09
N LEU A 26 -21.59 19.48 3.59
CA LEU A 26 -21.04 20.07 4.80
C LEU A 26 -21.27 19.17 6.03
N ASP A 27 -22.52 18.74 6.28
CA ASP A 27 -22.89 17.94 7.46
C ASP A 27 -22.22 16.55 7.50
N TYR A 28 -21.81 16.03 6.33
CA TYR A 28 -21.26 14.69 6.23
C TYR A 28 -19.73 14.65 6.18
N THR A 29 -19.10 15.72 5.69
CA THR A 29 -17.66 15.75 5.40
C THR A 29 -16.91 16.90 6.05
N ALA A 30 -17.63 17.93 6.52
CA ALA A 30 -17.10 19.20 7.00
C ALA A 30 -16.32 19.99 5.93
N TYR A 31 -16.59 19.78 4.65
CA TYR A 31 -16.00 20.56 3.56
C TYR A 31 -17.07 21.26 2.75
N ASP A 32 -16.82 22.55 2.47
CA ASP A 32 -17.57 23.24 1.42
C ASP A 32 -17.07 22.84 0.04
N ILE A 33 -18.02 22.66 -0.88
CA ILE A 33 -17.71 22.62 -2.31
C ILE A 33 -17.59 24.05 -2.80
N THR A 34 -16.40 24.43 -3.24
CA THR A 34 -16.09 25.80 -3.66
C THR A 34 -16.17 26.02 -5.16
N GLY A 35 -16.24 24.94 -5.95
CA GLY A 35 -16.25 25.04 -7.41
C GLY A 35 -16.38 23.71 -8.13
N GLY A 36 -16.48 23.82 -9.45
CA GLY A 36 -16.70 22.70 -10.38
C GLY A 36 -18.17 22.59 -10.82
N ASN A 37 -18.39 21.81 -11.88
CA ASN A 37 -19.70 21.59 -12.47
C ASN A 37 -19.97 20.09 -12.62
N MET A 38 -21.24 19.73 -12.76
CA MET A 38 -21.65 18.34 -13.01
C MET A 38 -22.68 18.21 -14.12
N ASN A 39 -22.60 17.08 -14.82
CA ASN A 39 -23.69 16.53 -15.60
C ASN A 39 -24.26 15.32 -14.85
N PHE A 40 -25.58 15.18 -14.82
CA PHE A 40 -26.25 14.08 -14.15
C PHE A 40 -27.41 13.56 -14.97
N VAL A 41 -27.36 12.27 -15.27
CA VAL A 41 -28.42 11.55 -15.97
C VAL A 41 -28.97 10.50 -15.03
N THR A 42 -30.28 10.50 -14.83
CA THR A 42 -30.97 9.48 -14.05
C THR A 42 -32.11 8.87 -14.87
N ARG A 43 -32.21 7.54 -14.83
CA ARG A 43 -33.35 6.78 -15.34
C ARG A 43 -33.91 5.93 -14.21
N ASN A 44 -35.13 6.20 -13.80
CA ASN A 44 -35.78 5.56 -12.67
C ASN A 44 -36.99 4.79 -13.18
N HIS A 45 -36.91 3.47 -13.09
CA HIS A 45 -38.05 2.60 -13.31
C HIS A 45 -38.62 2.20 -11.94
N ILE A 46 -39.81 2.71 -11.65
CA ILE A 46 -40.56 2.42 -10.42
C ILE A 46 -41.67 1.44 -10.80
N LYS A 47 -41.74 0.30 -10.12
CA LYS A 47 -42.81 -0.69 -10.28
C LYS A 47 -43.25 -1.20 -8.92
N ASN A 48 -44.54 -1.11 -8.63
CA ASN A 48 -45.10 -1.46 -7.32
C ASN A 48 -44.29 -0.85 -6.16
N ASN A 49 -44.03 0.46 -6.22
CA ASN A 49 -43.21 1.21 -5.26
C ASN A 49 -41.74 0.77 -5.14
N ASN A 50 -41.27 -0.19 -5.94
CA ASN A 50 -39.86 -0.56 -5.98
C ASN A 50 -39.18 0.24 -7.09
N ILE A 51 -38.18 1.03 -6.70
CA ILE A 51 -37.37 1.83 -7.62
C ILE A 51 -36.14 1.03 -8.06
N ASN A 52 -35.86 1.07 -9.35
CA ASN A 52 -34.61 0.66 -9.96
C ASN A 52 -34.07 1.83 -10.78
N SER A 53 -33.06 2.50 -10.23
CA SER A 53 -32.47 3.70 -10.79
C SER A 53 -31.08 3.42 -11.35
N LEU A 54 -30.83 3.92 -12.55
CA LEU A 54 -29.51 4.08 -13.12
C LEU A 54 -29.14 5.55 -13.08
N ASN A 55 -28.13 5.89 -12.29
CA ASN A 55 -27.65 7.26 -12.15
C ASN A 55 -26.21 7.32 -12.64
N ASN A 56 -25.94 8.22 -13.58
CA ASN A 56 -24.60 8.52 -14.06
C ASN A 56 -24.32 9.99 -13.78
N MET A 57 -23.20 10.25 -13.14
CA MET A 57 -22.74 11.59 -12.79
C MET A 57 -21.34 11.82 -13.32
N ASP A 58 -21.19 12.86 -14.15
CA ASP A 58 -19.90 13.39 -14.55
C ASP A 58 -19.63 14.66 -13.78
N VAL A 59 -18.54 14.69 -13.01
CA VAL A 59 -18.07 15.83 -12.23
C VAL A 59 -16.82 16.40 -12.88
N TYR A 60 -16.74 17.72 -13.00
CA TYR A 60 -15.63 18.40 -13.65
C TYR A 60 -15.03 19.44 -12.70
N ASN A 61 -13.70 19.36 -12.52
CA ASN A 61 -12.90 20.35 -11.80
C ASN A 61 -13.44 20.67 -10.39
N MET A 62 -13.96 19.67 -9.69
CA MET A 62 -14.47 19.84 -8.34
C MET A 62 -13.35 20.27 -7.39
N THR A 63 -13.63 21.33 -6.64
CA THR A 63 -12.75 21.86 -5.59
C THR A 63 -13.49 21.97 -4.28
N VAL A 64 -12.75 21.77 -3.18
CA VAL A 64 -13.28 21.87 -1.83
C VAL A 64 -12.44 22.82 -0.98
N GLY A 65 -13.10 23.47 -0.03
CA GLY A 65 -12.51 24.46 0.87
C GLY A 65 -11.59 23.85 1.94
N LYS A 66 -11.42 24.60 3.03
CA LYS A 66 -10.81 24.06 4.26
C LYS A 66 -11.86 23.22 5.00
N LYS A 67 -11.38 22.24 5.77
CA LYS A 67 -12.24 21.46 6.65
C LYS A 67 -12.70 22.35 7.82
N HIS A 68 -13.99 22.37 8.11
CA HIS A 68 -14.54 22.93 9.34
C HIS A 68 -14.20 21.98 10.49
N LYS A 69 -13.32 22.42 11.40
CA LYS A 69 -12.74 21.52 12.44
C LYS A 69 -13.66 21.34 13.63
N GLU A 70 -14.59 22.25 13.81
CA GLU A 70 -15.58 22.35 14.88
C GLU A 70 -16.80 21.47 14.65
N MET A 71 -16.99 20.94 13.44
CA MET A 71 -18.13 20.11 13.09
C MET A 71 -17.88 18.64 13.44
N GLU A 72 -18.82 18.04 14.16
CA GLU A 72 -18.95 16.58 14.21
C GLU A 72 -19.62 16.10 12.93
N VAL A 73 -18.99 15.14 12.24
CA VAL A 73 -19.46 14.63 10.95
C VAL A 73 -19.45 13.13 10.90
N GLU A 74 -20.34 12.55 10.10
CA GLU A 74 -20.46 11.10 9.94
C GLU A 74 -19.18 10.48 9.33
N TYR A 75 -18.48 11.22 8.47
CA TYR A 75 -17.28 10.72 7.79
C TYR A 75 -16.09 11.67 7.93
N ASN A 76 -15.05 11.25 8.65
CA ASN A 76 -13.76 11.93 8.65
C ASN A 76 -12.93 11.55 7.40
N VAL A 77 -13.31 12.09 6.25
CA VAL A 77 -12.70 11.72 4.96
C VAL A 77 -11.54 12.64 4.59
N PRO A 78 -10.40 12.11 4.10
CA PRO A 78 -9.39 12.90 3.40
C PRO A 78 -9.91 13.32 2.01
N LEU A 79 -10.95 14.16 1.98
CA LEU A 79 -11.73 14.42 0.76
C LEU A 79 -10.88 14.96 -0.39
N LYS A 80 -9.88 15.81 -0.08
CA LYS A 80 -8.92 16.32 -1.06
C LYS A 80 -8.10 15.21 -1.72
N LEU A 81 -7.64 14.24 -0.94
CA LEU A 81 -6.89 13.08 -1.43
C LEU A 81 -7.78 12.21 -2.32
N GLY A 82 -8.98 11.85 -1.84
CA GLY A 82 -9.95 11.09 -2.63
C GLY A 82 -10.27 11.76 -3.96
N LEU A 83 -10.50 13.10 -3.95
CA LEU A 83 -10.80 13.87 -5.15
C LEU A 83 -9.62 13.87 -6.12
N TYR A 84 -8.41 14.05 -5.62
CA TYR A 84 -7.21 14.06 -6.45
C TYR A 84 -7.02 12.72 -7.17
N ILE A 85 -7.21 11.61 -6.46
CA ILE A 85 -7.02 10.27 -7.03
C ILE A 85 -8.13 9.92 -8.02
N LEU A 86 -9.40 10.24 -7.70
CA LEU A 86 -10.55 9.94 -8.55
C LEU A 86 -10.61 10.76 -9.84
N LYS A 87 -10.11 12.00 -9.83
CA LYS A 87 -10.06 12.85 -11.03
C LYS A 87 -9.17 12.21 -12.08
N ASP A 88 -9.56 12.20 -13.34
CA ASP A 88 -8.63 11.89 -14.42
C ASP A 88 -7.72 13.09 -14.74
N LYS A 89 -6.88 12.96 -15.77
CA LYS A 89 -5.98 14.01 -16.25
C LYS A 89 -6.69 15.27 -16.74
N ASP A 90 -7.97 15.15 -17.11
CA ASP A 90 -8.80 16.26 -17.61
C ASP A 90 -9.65 16.86 -16.47
N GLY A 91 -9.43 16.42 -15.23
CA GLY A 91 -10.15 16.89 -14.05
C GLY A 91 -11.56 16.34 -13.93
N LYS A 92 -11.91 15.30 -14.70
CA LYS A 92 -13.23 14.65 -14.70
C LYS A 92 -13.27 13.48 -13.72
N ILE A 93 -14.38 13.33 -13.02
CA ILE A 93 -14.72 12.12 -12.25
C ILE A 93 -16.04 11.59 -12.80
N ASN A 94 -16.11 10.30 -13.08
CA ASN A 94 -17.35 9.63 -13.45
C ASN A 94 -17.84 8.74 -12.29
N PHE A 95 -19.12 8.83 -11.97
CA PHE A 95 -19.79 7.97 -11.01
C PHE A 95 -20.98 7.26 -11.66
N ASP A 96 -20.95 5.94 -11.62
CA ASP A 96 -22.09 5.08 -11.93
C ASP A 96 -22.69 4.54 -10.63
N ILE A 97 -23.90 4.98 -10.31
CA ILE A 97 -24.53 4.75 -9.00
C ILE A 97 -25.89 4.06 -9.21
N PRO A 98 -25.93 2.73 -9.32
CA PRO A 98 -27.18 1.99 -9.34
C PRO A 98 -27.85 2.09 -7.97
N VAL A 99 -29.14 2.46 -7.95
CA VAL A 99 -29.93 2.52 -6.71
C VAL A 99 -31.16 1.65 -6.85
N LYS A 100 -31.34 0.71 -5.91
CA LYS A 100 -32.52 -0.13 -5.83
C LYS A 100 -33.12 -0.05 -4.43
N GLY A 101 -34.44 -0.07 -4.33
CA GLY A 101 -35.11 -0.16 -3.05
C GLY A 101 -36.62 0.04 -3.14
N ASN A 102 -37.28 0.01 -1.98
CA ASN A 102 -38.72 0.21 -1.87
C ASN A 102 -39.00 1.62 -1.34
N LEU A 103 -39.79 2.40 -2.06
CA LEU A 103 -40.19 3.77 -1.72
C LEU A 103 -41.12 3.84 -0.49
N ASP A 104 -41.80 2.75 -0.15
CA ASP A 104 -42.61 2.64 1.07
C ASP A 104 -41.77 2.42 2.33
N ASN A 105 -40.49 2.07 2.19
CA ASN A 105 -39.61 1.88 3.34
C ASN A 105 -39.17 3.26 3.89
N PRO A 106 -39.52 3.63 5.13
CA PRO A 106 -39.14 4.93 5.69
C PRO A 106 -37.62 5.13 5.83
N GLU A 107 -36.86 4.04 5.92
CA GLU A 107 -35.38 4.08 5.96
C GLU A 107 -34.77 4.29 4.56
N PHE A 108 -35.55 4.09 3.49
CA PHE A 108 -35.08 4.27 2.13
C PHE A 108 -35.07 5.74 1.75
N SER A 109 -33.86 6.26 1.47
CA SER A 109 -33.69 7.59 0.91
C SER A 109 -32.77 7.54 -0.30
N HIS A 110 -33.36 7.71 -1.49
CA HIS A 110 -32.65 7.71 -2.77
C HIS A 110 -31.47 8.70 -2.78
N LYS A 111 -31.69 9.93 -2.31
CA LYS A 111 -30.65 10.98 -2.22
C LYS A 111 -29.53 10.57 -1.25
N LYS A 112 -29.88 10.04 -0.07
CA LYS A 112 -28.92 9.58 0.95
C LYS A 112 -28.06 8.43 0.41
N ILE A 113 -28.64 7.50 -0.35
CA ILE A 113 -27.91 6.37 -0.94
C ILE A 113 -26.89 6.86 -1.98
N ILE A 114 -27.29 7.77 -2.87
CA ILE A 114 -26.37 8.35 -3.87
C ILE A 114 -25.19 9.01 -3.16
N PHE A 115 -25.48 9.89 -2.21
CA PHE A 115 -24.47 10.65 -1.49
C PHE A 115 -23.53 9.73 -0.68
N LYS A 116 -24.08 8.78 0.08
CA LYS A 116 -23.30 7.80 0.86
C LYS A 116 -22.40 6.95 -0.03
N THR A 117 -22.85 6.57 -1.23
CA THR A 117 -22.03 5.84 -2.20
C THR A 117 -20.82 6.66 -2.65
N ILE A 118 -21.03 7.94 -2.97
CA ILE A 118 -19.94 8.86 -3.36
C ILE A 118 -18.95 9.01 -2.21
N VAL A 119 -19.41 9.36 -1.00
CA VAL A 119 -18.53 9.56 0.16
C VAL A 119 -17.75 8.29 0.52
N ASN A 120 -18.40 7.13 0.53
CA ASN A 120 -17.72 5.86 0.79
C ASN A 120 -16.64 5.55 -0.26
N LEU A 121 -16.87 5.88 -1.53
CA LEU A 121 -15.86 5.77 -2.57
C LEU A 121 -14.67 6.70 -2.27
N MET A 122 -14.93 7.96 -1.90
CA MET A 122 -13.87 8.91 -1.48
C MET A 122 -13.02 8.35 -0.33
N VAL A 123 -13.67 7.77 0.69
CA VAL A 123 -12.99 7.15 1.84
C VAL A 123 -12.11 5.99 1.38
N LYS A 124 -12.68 5.05 0.62
CA LYS A 124 -11.95 3.86 0.15
C LYS A 124 -10.71 4.24 -0.67
N VAL A 125 -10.86 5.23 -1.54
CA VAL A 125 -9.77 5.75 -2.36
C VAL A 125 -8.69 6.41 -1.51
N ALA A 126 -9.08 7.19 -0.50
CA ALA A 126 -8.14 7.88 0.36
C ALA A 126 -7.39 6.94 1.33
N VAL A 127 -8.02 5.84 1.75
CA VAL A 127 -7.40 4.83 2.62
C VAL A 127 -6.45 3.91 1.85
N SER A 128 -6.80 3.57 0.60
CA SER A 128 -6.02 2.65 -0.22
C SER A 128 -5.84 3.18 -1.65
N PRO A 129 -5.04 4.25 -1.83
CA PRO A 129 -4.84 4.91 -3.12
C PRO A 129 -4.27 3.96 -4.17
N VAL A 130 -3.29 3.15 -3.78
CA VAL A 130 -2.63 2.16 -4.65
C VAL A 130 -3.62 1.13 -5.17
N ARG A 131 -4.49 0.57 -4.32
CA ARG A 131 -5.52 -0.41 -4.74
C ARG A 131 -6.44 0.18 -5.80
N PHE A 132 -6.89 1.41 -5.58
CA PHE A 132 -7.82 2.06 -6.49
C PHE A 132 -7.18 2.28 -7.86
N LEU A 133 -5.97 2.85 -7.89
CA LEU A 133 -5.24 3.09 -9.14
C LEU A 133 -4.91 1.78 -9.85
N ALA A 134 -4.48 0.74 -9.13
CA ALA A 134 -4.23 -0.59 -9.68
C ALA A 134 -5.48 -1.16 -10.35
N ASN A 135 -6.63 -1.11 -9.67
CA ASN A 135 -7.90 -1.58 -10.24
C ASN A 135 -8.27 -0.80 -11.51
N SER A 136 -8.06 0.51 -11.53
CA SER A 136 -8.36 1.36 -12.70
C SER A 136 -7.51 1.03 -13.93
N LEU A 137 -6.31 0.48 -13.73
CA LEU A 137 -5.41 0.03 -14.79
C LEU A 137 -5.58 -1.46 -15.15
N GLY A 138 -6.55 -2.17 -14.54
CA GLY A 138 -6.74 -3.60 -14.73
C GLY A 138 -5.65 -4.46 -14.06
N MET A 139 -4.88 -3.89 -13.14
CA MET A 139 -3.88 -4.60 -12.33
C MET A 139 -4.53 -5.25 -11.11
N SER A 140 -3.84 -6.20 -10.48
CA SER A 140 -4.33 -6.85 -9.26
C SER A 140 -4.12 -5.95 -8.04
N PRO A 141 -5.19 -5.42 -7.40
CA PRO A 141 -5.06 -4.43 -6.33
C PRO A 141 -4.34 -4.96 -5.10
N ASP A 142 -4.65 -6.19 -4.68
CA ASP A 142 -4.03 -6.84 -3.53
C ASP A 142 -2.52 -7.05 -3.73
N LYS A 143 -2.11 -7.30 -4.98
CA LYS A 143 -0.70 -7.48 -5.31
C LYS A 143 0.07 -6.17 -5.35
N MET A 144 -0.57 -5.01 -5.49
CA MET A 144 0.13 -3.72 -5.60
C MET A 144 0.38 -3.05 -4.25
N GLU A 145 -0.35 -3.41 -3.19
CA GLU A 145 -0.13 -2.84 -1.85
C GLU A 145 1.11 -3.37 -1.15
N SER A 146 1.67 -4.47 -1.63
CA SER A 146 2.92 -4.99 -1.07
C SER A 146 3.72 -5.79 -2.07
N MET A 147 5.04 -5.70 -1.93
CA MET A 147 6.00 -6.48 -2.71
C MET A 147 6.76 -7.42 -1.77
N PRO A 148 6.53 -8.75 -1.84
CA PRO A 148 7.28 -9.71 -1.03
C PRO A 148 8.79 -9.67 -1.31
N VAL A 149 9.58 -9.85 -0.26
CA VAL A 149 11.05 -9.96 -0.33
C VAL A 149 11.53 -11.04 0.62
N ASP A 150 12.76 -11.51 0.44
CA ASP A 150 13.48 -12.26 1.46
C ASP A 150 14.25 -11.27 2.34
N ALA A 151 14.33 -11.49 3.65
CA ALA A 151 15.01 -10.56 4.56
C ALA A 151 16.47 -10.33 4.14
N LEU A 152 17.14 -11.37 3.64
CA LEU A 152 18.57 -11.36 3.30
C LEU A 152 18.86 -11.29 1.80
N GLN A 153 17.80 -11.21 0.97
CA GLN A 153 17.90 -10.96 -0.47
C GLN A 153 18.83 -9.79 -0.78
N THR A 154 19.77 -10.00 -1.71
CA THR A 154 20.78 -9.01 -2.13
C THR A 154 20.47 -8.38 -3.49
N GLY A 155 19.64 -9.01 -4.33
CA GLY A 155 19.24 -8.51 -5.65
C GLY A 155 17.74 -8.26 -5.77
N ILE A 156 17.30 -7.76 -6.93
CA ILE A 156 15.88 -7.68 -7.29
C ILE A 156 15.61 -8.78 -8.33
N ASN A 157 14.59 -9.60 -8.09
CA ASN A 157 14.25 -10.69 -9.00
C ASN A 157 13.28 -10.24 -10.11
N ALA A 158 13.02 -11.09 -11.10
CA ALA A 158 12.18 -10.76 -12.24
C ALA A 158 10.74 -10.37 -11.87
N GLN A 159 10.14 -11.02 -10.87
CA GLN A 159 8.77 -10.69 -10.42
C GLN A 159 8.74 -9.31 -9.74
N GLN A 160 9.77 -9.01 -8.94
CA GLN A 160 9.92 -7.71 -8.28
C GLN A 160 10.17 -6.61 -9.30
N TYR A 161 11.00 -6.81 -10.32
CA TYR A 161 11.15 -5.84 -11.42
C TYR A 161 9.83 -5.56 -12.15
N SER A 162 9.04 -6.60 -12.44
CA SER A 162 7.70 -6.43 -13.01
C SER A 162 6.81 -5.59 -12.11
N HIS A 163 6.80 -5.86 -10.80
CA HIS A 163 6.04 -5.10 -9.83
C HIS A 163 6.48 -3.63 -9.78
N LEU A 164 7.78 -3.36 -9.76
CA LEU A 164 8.32 -1.98 -9.77
C LEU A 164 7.95 -1.24 -11.07
N ASN A 165 7.89 -1.93 -12.21
CA ASN A 165 7.40 -1.36 -13.47
C ASN A 165 5.92 -0.97 -13.38
N ASP A 166 5.09 -1.80 -12.74
CA ASP A 166 3.69 -1.50 -12.49
C ASP A 166 3.52 -0.30 -11.54
N LEU A 167 4.37 -0.16 -10.53
CA LEU A 167 4.42 1.07 -9.71
C LEU A 167 4.78 2.30 -10.54
N GLY A 168 5.71 2.19 -11.49
CA GLY A 168 6.01 3.25 -12.45
C GLY A 168 4.81 3.63 -13.32
N ASN A 169 4.03 2.65 -13.77
CA ASN A 169 2.78 2.87 -14.50
C ASN A 169 1.72 3.58 -13.63
N LEU A 170 1.60 3.19 -12.36
CA LEU A 170 0.68 3.82 -11.40
C LEU A 170 1.06 5.28 -11.13
N TYR A 171 2.34 5.54 -10.86
CA TYR A 171 2.85 6.89 -10.64
C TYR A 171 2.54 7.82 -11.81
N ARG A 172 2.64 7.34 -13.06
CA ARG A 172 2.31 8.13 -14.26
C ARG A 172 0.85 8.59 -14.32
N GLN A 173 -0.08 7.92 -13.64
CA GLN A 173 -1.48 8.39 -13.53
C GLN A 173 -1.61 9.58 -12.56
N LYS A 174 -0.69 9.70 -11.60
CA LYS A 174 -0.72 10.64 -10.48
C LYS A 174 0.68 11.21 -10.16
N PRO A 175 1.32 11.94 -11.08
CA PRO A 175 2.72 12.35 -10.93
C PRO A 175 2.99 13.32 -9.77
N ASP A 176 1.96 13.99 -9.24
CA ASP A 176 2.15 14.88 -8.09
C ASP A 176 2.28 14.11 -6.77
N MET A 177 1.88 12.84 -6.71
CA MET A 177 1.94 12.03 -5.49
C MET A 177 3.36 11.51 -5.23
N THR A 178 3.65 11.26 -3.96
CA THR A 178 4.85 10.56 -3.51
C THR A 178 4.55 9.06 -3.41
N VAL A 179 5.35 8.22 -4.05
CA VAL A 179 5.31 6.77 -3.84
C VAL A 179 6.13 6.41 -2.61
N VAL A 180 5.51 5.73 -1.67
CA VAL A 180 6.12 5.34 -0.39
C VAL A 180 6.27 3.83 -0.34
N LEU A 181 7.49 3.35 -0.14
CA LEU A 181 7.79 1.94 0.09
C LEU A 181 8.43 1.80 1.46
N THR A 182 7.75 1.13 2.39
CA THR A 182 8.29 0.84 3.71
C THR A 182 8.61 -0.64 3.80
N GLN A 183 9.85 -0.97 4.11
CA GLN A 183 10.34 -2.32 4.25
C GLN A 183 10.04 -2.86 5.65
N TRP A 184 9.47 -4.06 5.73
CA TRP A 184 9.14 -4.77 6.96
C TRP A 184 9.77 -6.16 6.92
N VAL A 185 10.31 -6.59 8.04
CA VAL A 185 10.83 -7.93 8.31
C VAL A 185 10.46 -8.29 9.74
N ASP A 186 10.17 -9.56 10.02
CA ASP A 186 10.18 -10.04 11.40
C ASP A 186 11.61 -9.88 11.92
N TRP A 187 11.78 -9.02 12.92
CA TRP A 187 13.10 -8.63 13.37
C TRP A 187 13.84 -9.77 14.05
N GLU A 188 13.14 -10.56 14.88
CA GLU A 188 13.77 -11.65 15.60
C GLU A 188 14.16 -12.76 14.62
N GLU A 189 13.25 -13.16 13.74
CA GLU A 189 13.51 -14.17 12.71
C GLU A 189 14.68 -13.73 11.80
N ALA A 190 14.64 -12.49 11.29
CA ALA A 190 15.68 -11.99 10.41
C ALA A 190 17.07 -11.90 11.07
N LEU A 191 17.16 -11.62 12.38
CA LEU A 191 18.43 -11.66 13.11
C LEU A 191 19.01 -13.08 13.22
N ASN A 192 18.14 -14.07 13.44
CA ASN A 192 18.55 -15.47 13.50
C ASN A 192 19.03 -15.96 12.14
N ASP A 193 18.25 -15.66 11.10
CA ASP A 193 18.60 -15.99 9.71
C ASP A 193 19.91 -15.32 9.30
N TYR A 194 20.11 -14.06 9.70
CA TYR A 194 21.35 -13.34 9.38
C TYR A 194 22.55 -13.93 10.11
N SER A 195 22.39 -14.32 11.38
CA SER A 195 23.45 -15.01 12.14
C SER A 195 23.82 -16.35 11.50
N LEU A 196 22.82 -17.10 11.04
CA LEU A 196 23.03 -18.34 10.32
C LEU A 196 23.74 -18.10 8.99
N TYR A 197 23.31 -17.11 8.22
CA TYR A 197 23.96 -16.69 6.98
C TYR A 197 25.44 -16.36 7.21
N LEU A 198 25.78 -15.56 8.23
CA LEU A 198 27.17 -15.22 8.54
C LEU A 198 28.03 -16.45 8.86
N ALA A 199 27.49 -17.41 9.62
CA ALA A 199 28.19 -18.66 9.92
C ALA A 199 28.38 -19.53 8.67
N LYS A 200 27.34 -19.66 7.83
CA LYS A 200 27.44 -20.42 6.57
C LYS A 200 28.44 -19.76 5.62
N GLN A 201 28.42 -18.43 5.52
CA GLN A 201 29.33 -17.66 4.70
C GLN A 201 30.78 -17.87 5.15
N SER A 202 31.07 -17.74 6.45
CA SER A 202 32.43 -17.93 6.98
C SER A 202 32.93 -19.37 6.82
N PHE A 203 32.05 -20.36 7.00
CA PHE A 203 32.36 -21.75 6.74
C PHE A 203 32.71 -22.00 5.27
N LEU A 204 31.86 -21.59 4.33
CA LEU A 204 32.11 -21.79 2.90
C LEU A 204 33.38 -21.07 2.45
N GLN A 205 33.63 -19.85 2.93
CA GLN A 205 34.87 -19.12 2.65
C GLN A 205 36.11 -19.87 3.17
N SER A 206 36.01 -20.55 4.32
CA SER A 206 37.10 -21.39 4.85
C SER A 206 37.40 -22.62 3.99
N GLN A 207 36.39 -23.14 3.28
CA GLN A 207 36.53 -24.28 2.37
C GLN A 207 37.02 -23.86 0.98
N MET A 208 36.79 -22.62 0.57
CA MET A 208 37.10 -22.09 -0.76
C MET A 208 37.87 -20.77 -0.69
N PRO A 209 39.15 -20.77 -0.24
CA PRO A 209 39.90 -19.53 0.04
C PRO A 209 40.13 -18.64 -1.19
N ASN A 210 40.06 -19.23 -2.40
CA ASN A 210 40.34 -18.55 -3.66
C ASN A 210 39.08 -18.01 -4.38
N GLN A 211 37.89 -18.15 -3.78
CA GLN A 211 36.65 -17.59 -4.32
C GLN A 211 36.42 -16.19 -3.70
N GLU A 212 36.25 -15.17 -4.55
CA GLU A 212 36.28 -13.76 -4.11
C GLU A 212 35.07 -13.33 -3.28
N VAL A 213 33.89 -13.97 -3.43
CA VAL A 213 32.70 -13.67 -2.59
C VAL A 213 31.77 -14.89 -2.51
N VAL A 214 31.43 -15.33 -1.30
CA VAL A 214 30.30 -16.25 -1.05
C VAL A 214 29.00 -15.43 -0.96
N THR A 215 28.06 -15.69 -1.86
CA THR A 215 26.76 -15.01 -1.96
C THR A 215 25.72 -15.58 -1.01
N PHE A 216 24.56 -14.91 -0.89
CA PHE A 216 23.44 -15.44 -0.10
C PHE A 216 22.88 -16.72 -0.72
N GLU A 217 22.81 -16.76 -2.04
CA GLU A 217 22.36 -17.89 -2.83
C GLU A 217 23.23 -19.13 -2.59
N ASP A 218 24.57 -18.97 -2.53
CA ASP A 218 25.50 -20.06 -2.22
C ASP A 218 25.23 -20.68 -0.83
N THR A 219 24.85 -19.85 0.15
CA THR A 219 24.56 -20.33 1.50
C THR A 219 23.26 -21.14 1.61
N LYS A 220 22.36 -21.02 0.61
CA LYS A 220 21.08 -21.77 0.62
C LYS A 220 21.28 -23.26 0.35
N GLU A 221 22.34 -23.64 -0.36
CA GLU A 221 22.64 -25.04 -0.68
C GLU A 221 23.20 -25.81 0.53
N LEU A 222 23.83 -25.11 1.47
CA LEU A 222 24.40 -25.71 2.67
C LEU A 222 23.30 -26.04 3.69
N LYS A 223 23.14 -27.34 3.96
CA LYS A 223 22.23 -27.84 4.98
C LYS A 223 22.73 -27.50 6.38
N GLU A 224 21.82 -27.13 7.27
CA GLU A 224 22.15 -26.76 8.66
C GLU A 224 22.67 -27.94 9.49
N ASN A 225 22.30 -29.17 9.12
CA ASN A 225 22.75 -30.40 9.76
C ASN A 225 23.99 -31.03 9.09
N ASP A 226 24.66 -30.32 8.18
CA ASP A 226 25.91 -30.80 7.60
C ASP A 226 26.97 -30.97 8.70
N GLU A 227 27.57 -32.16 8.80
CA GLU A 227 28.48 -32.52 9.89
C GLU A 227 29.69 -31.59 9.97
N LYS A 228 30.23 -31.14 8.83
CA LYS A 228 31.39 -30.24 8.78
C LYS A 228 31.00 -28.85 9.24
N PHE A 229 29.84 -28.37 8.80
CA PHE A 229 29.31 -27.07 9.24
C PHE A 229 29.03 -27.06 10.75
N VAL A 230 28.37 -28.08 11.29
CA VAL A 230 28.09 -28.19 12.73
C VAL A 230 29.40 -28.22 13.54
N THR A 231 30.41 -28.98 13.08
CA THR A 231 31.73 -29.02 13.71
C THR A 231 32.42 -27.65 13.65
N TYR A 232 32.29 -26.93 12.55
CA TYR A 232 32.84 -25.59 12.39
C TYR A 232 32.22 -24.59 13.37
N VAL A 233 30.89 -24.61 13.54
CA VAL A 233 30.18 -23.77 14.53
C VAL A 233 30.64 -24.08 15.96
N GLN A 234 30.86 -25.36 16.28
CA GLN A 234 31.41 -25.75 17.57
C GLN A 234 32.81 -25.17 17.80
N GLY A 235 33.66 -25.16 16.77
CA GLY A 235 34.96 -24.51 16.81
C GLY A 235 34.86 -22.99 17.06
N MET A 236 33.88 -22.31 16.45
CA MET A 236 33.63 -20.88 16.71
C MET A 236 33.25 -20.60 18.16
N LEU A 237 32.42 -21.44 18.77
CA LEU A 237 32.06 -21.34 20.20
C LEU A 237 33.29 -21.45 21.10
N THR A 238 34.13 -22.45 20.86
CA THR A 238 35.37 -22.66 21.62
C THR A 238 36.32 -21.47 21.47
N ALA A 239 36.49 -20.93 20.25
CA ALA A 239 37.31 -19.76 20.00
C ALA A 239 36.79 -18.49 20.70
N LYS A 240 35.48 -18.38 20.88
CA LYS A 240 34.82 -17.29 21.63
C LYS A 240 34.83 -17.49 23.14
N GLY A 241 35.21 -18.67 23.63
CA GLY A 241 35.10 -19.02 25.05
C GLY A 241 33.65 -19.13 25.54
N ALA A 242 32.70 -19.36 24.63
CA ALA A 242 31.29 -19.50 24.96
C ALA A 242 30.97 -20.94 25.42
N THR A 243 30.22 -21.06 26.53
CA THR A 243 29.77 -22.35 27.06
C THR A 243 28.30 -22.54 26.76
N VAL A 244 27.99 -23.36 25.76
CA VAL A 244 26.62 -23.74 25.36
C VAL A 244 26.55 -25.27 25.34
N ALA A 245 25.40 -25.85 25.68
CA ALA A 245 25.23 -27.31 25.67
C ALA A 245 25.45 -27.89 24.25
N LEU A 246 26.03 -29.09 24.18
CA LEU A 246 26.36 -29.75 22.90
C LEU A 246 25.11 -30.04 22.05
N ASP A 247 23.99 -30.34 22.70
CA ASP A 247 22.69 -30.62 22.12
C ASP A 247 21.81 -29.37 21.95
N ALA A 248 22.31 -28.18 22.33
CA ALA A 248 21.58 -26.94 22.18
C ALA A 248 21.23 -26.66 20.71
N PRO A 249 20.07 -26.01 20.44
CA PRO A 249 19.69 -25.62 19.09
C PRO A 249 20.74 -24.73 18.41
N LEU A 250 20.84 -24.82 17.09
CA LEU A 250 21.81 -24.03 16.31
C LEU A 250 21.62 -22.52 16.54
N LYS A 251 20.38 -22.05 16.65
CA LYS A 251 20.06 -20.65 16.97
C LYS A 251 20.77 -20.16 18.24
N GLU A 252 20.69 -20.93 19.34
CA GLU A 252 21.32 -20.58 20.62
C GLU A 252 22.85 -20.54 20.50
N LYS A 253 23.43 -21.51 19.79
CA LYS A 253 24.87 -21.55 19.52
C LYS A 253 25.33 -20.31 18.75
N LEU A 254 24.59 -19.90 17.72
CA LEU A 254 24.94 -18.73 16.91
C LEU A 254 24.80 -17.42 17.69
N GLN A 255 23.81 -17.30 18.57
CA GLN A 255 23.65 -16.16 19.47
C GLN A 255 24.82 -16.01 20.45
N ALA A 256 25.46 -17.12 20.84
CA ALA A 256 26.66 -17.09 21.67
C ALA A 256 27.95 -16.79 20.89
N VAL A 257 27.99 -17.10 19.59
CA VAL A 257 29.14 -16.81 18.70
C VAL A 257 29.17 -15.33 18.28
N PHE A 258 28.03 -14.79 17.88
CA PHE A 258 27.93 -13.45 17.30
C PHE A 258 27.44 -12.41 18.32
N VAL A 259 28.01 -11.21 18.25
CA VAL A 259 27.57 -10.08 19.08
C VAL A 259 26.28 -9.50 18.52
N ALA A 260 25.23 -9.43 19.34
CA ALA A 260 23.89 -9.00 18.94
C ALA A 260 23.87 -7.66 18.17
N ASP A 261 24.56 -6.64 18.67
CA ASP A 261 24.60 -5.31 18.03
C ASP A 261 25.28 -5.34 16.65
N SER A 262 26.28 -6.21 16.47
CA SER A 262 26.97 -6.38 15.18
C SER A 262 26.08 -7.08 14.15
N VAL A 263 25.33 -8.11 14.58
CA VAL A 263 24.34 -8.80 13.75
C VAL A 263 23.24 -7.83 13.33
N ALA A 264 22.67 -7.09 14.28
CA ALA A 264 21.63 -6.10 14.02
C ALA A 264 22.08 -5.01 13.05
N SER A 265 23.27 -4.46 13.24
CA SER A 265 23.84 -3.45 12.35
C SER A 265 24.08 -4.00 10.94
N GLY A 266 24.60 -5.22 10.83
CA GLY A 266 24.81 -5.87 9.53
C GLY A 266 23.52 -6.17 8.80
N LEU A 267 22.49 -6.65 9.50
CA LEU A 267 21.15 -6.85 8.94
C LEU A 267 20.57 -5.52 8.44
N LEU A 268 20.60 -4.47 9.26
CA LEU A 268 20.10 -3.14 8.88
C LEU A 268 20.81 -2.63 7.62
N HIS A 269 22.12 -2.83 7.52
CA HIS A 269 22.89 -2.48 6.33
C HIS A 269 22.38 -3.21 5.07
N LYS A 270 22.07 -4.52 5.16
CA LYS A 270 21.46 -5.27 4.04
C LYS A 270 20.10 -4.69 3.63
N LEU A 271 19.25 -4.36 4.60
CA LEU A 271 17.94 -3.76 4.32
C LEU A 271 18.10 -2.39 3.62
N GLN A 272 19.09 -1.59 4.03
CA GLN A 272 19.40 -0.29 3.42
C GLN A 272 19.94 -0.43 1.99
N GLN A 273 20.83 -1.39 1.74
CA GLN A 273 21.32 -1.68 0.39
C GLN A 273 20.15 -2.04 -0.55
N ARG A 274 19.21 -2.87 -0.08
CA ARG A 274 18.00 -3.20 -0.86
C ARG A 274 17.14 -1.96 -1.13
N ASN A 275 16.96 -1.06 -0.16
CA ASN A 275 16.25 0.20 -0.38
C ASN A 275 16.91 1.04 -1.48
N GLN A 276 18.25 1.10 -1.50
CA GLN A 276 19.00 1.82 -2.54
C GLN A 276 18.77 1.22 -3.92
N LEU A 277 18.84 -0.11 -4.07
CA LEU A 277 18.57 -0.79 -5.35
C LEU A 277 17.16 -0.50 -5.87
N VAL A 278 16.15 -0.56 -4.99
CA VAL A 278 14.77 -0.25 -5.38
C VAL A 278 14.63 1.23 -5.78
N GLN A 279 15.27 2.15 -5.05
CA GLN A 279 15.26 3.57 -5.35
C GLN A 279 15.92 3.88 -6.69
N GLU A 280 17.10 3.31 -6.95
CA GLU A 280 17.82 3.44 -8.21
C GLU A 280 16.99 2.94 -9.38
N TYR A 281 16.36 1.77 -9.24
CA TYR A 281 15.51 1.23 -10.30
C TYR A 281 14.30 2.12 -10.60
N LEU A 282 13.56 2.54 -9.58
CA LEU A 282 12.38 3.42 -9.75
C LEU A 282 12.77 4.79 -10.33
N THR A 283 13.94 5.31 -9.97
CA THR A 283 14.42 6.60 -10.47
C THR A 283 14.93 6.48 -11.91
N ASN A 284 15.84 5.55 -12.17
CA ASN A 284 16.58 5.48 -13.44
C ASN A 284 15.77 4.77 -14.54
N THR A 285 14.99 3.74 -14.18
CA THR A 285 14.23 2.94 -15.15
C THR A 285 12.79 3.42 -15.26
N CYS A 286 12.13 3.67 -14.13
CA CYS A 286 10.72 4.09 -14.12
C CYS A 286 10.53 5.61 -14.25
N ASN A 287 11.62 6.40 -14.23
CA ASN A 287 11.61 7.86 -14.32
C ASN A 287 10.76 8.55 -13.24
N ILE A 288 10.67 7.96 -12.04
CA ILE A 288 10.04 8.63 -10.90
C ILE A 288 11.08 9.57 -10.28
N PRO A 289 10.81 10.89 -10.17
CA PRO A 289 11.76 11.81 -9.55
C PRO A 289 12.08 11.38 -8.11
N ALA A 290 13.35 11.46 -7.70
CA ALA A 290 13.75 11.09 -6.34
C ALA A 290 12.97 11.85 -5.25
N ALA A 291 12.58 13.10 -5.50
CA ALA A 291 11.75 13.90 -4.60
C ALA A 291 10.28 13.39 -4.45
N LYS A 292 9.86 12.45 -5.31
CA LYS A 292 8.55 11.78 -5.30
C LYS A 292 8.65 10.33 -4.83
N LEU A 293 9.80 9.93 -4.29
CA LEU A 293 10.03 8.61 -3.71
C LEU A 293 10.37 8.73 -2.23
N SER A 294 9.79 7.86 -1.41
CA SER A 294 10.18 7.66 -0.02
C SER A 294 10.35 6.16 0.23
N ILE A 295 11.60 5.69 0.26
CA ILE A 295 11.93 4.28 0.44
C ILE A 295 12.73 4.14 1.73
N GLN A 296 12.18 3.41 2.69
CA GLN A 296 12.76 3.30 4.01
C GLN A 296 12.48 1.93 4.63
N THR A 297 13.25 1.60 5.66
CA THR A 297 12.92 0.50 6.55
C THR A 297 11.99 1.01 7.66
N ALA A 298 11.04 0.18 8.10
CA ALA A 298 10.21 0.51 9.25
C ALA A 298 11.06 0.81 10.50
N THR A 299 10.51 1.57 11.44
CA THR A 299 11.23 1.93 12.67
C THR A 299 11.57 0.70 13.51
N ALA A 300 12.59 0.80 14.35
CA ALA A 300 13.01 -0.31 15.22
C ALA A 300 11.83 -0.89 16.03
N ASP A 301 11.06 -0.02 16.70
CA ASP A 301 9.87 -0.43 17.46
C ASP A 301 8.83 -1.15 16.59
N SER A 302 8.65 -0.69 15.35
CA SER A 302 7.69 -1.30 14.43
C SER A 302 8.13 -2.69 13.99
N LEU A 303 9.43 -2.87 13.73
CA LEU A 303 10.00 -4.15 13.33
C LEU A 303 9.98 -5.18 14.47
N GLN A 304 10.25 -4.75 15.70
CA GLN A 304 10.21 -5.62 16.88
C GLN A 304 8.81 -6.18 17.17
N ASN A 305 7.76 -5.47 16.75
CA ASN A 305 6.37 -5.86 16.95
C ASN A 305 5.73 -6.47 15.69
N TYR A 306 6.53 -6.77 14.67
CA TYR A 306 6.04 -7.33 13.40
C TYR A 306 6.40 -8.81 13.30
N ASP A 307 5.38 -9.65 13.13
CA ASP A 307 5.46 -11.11 13.05
C ASP A 307 5.08 -11.65 11.65
N GLY A 308 4.99 -10.76 10.66
CA GLY A 308 4.62 -11.10 9.30
C GLY A 308 5.81 -11.41 8.40
N SER A 309 5.53 -11.97 7.22
CA SER A 309 6.57 -12.21 6.20
C SER A 309 7.24 -10.91 5.72
N ALA A 310 8.51 -11.01 5.35
CA ALA A 310 9.29 -9.90 4.84
C ALA A 310 8.68 -9.32 3.54
N LYS A 311 8.47 -8.00 3.50
CA LYS A 311 7.85 -7.31 2.36
C LYS A 311 8.09 -5.81 2.40
N TYR A 312 7.95 -5.16 1.24
CA TYR A 312 7.63 -3.75 1.18
C TYR A 312 6.11 -3.57 1.29
N LYS A 313 5.65 -2.72 2.21
CA LYS A 313 4.30 -2.12 2.17
C LYS A 313 4.37 -0.86 1.31
N ILE A 314 3.41 -0.72 0.41
CA ILE A 314 3.42 0.32 -0.63
C ILE A 314 2.21 1.22 -0.45
N ASP A 315 2.44 2.53 -0.51
CA ASP A 315 1.43 3.56 -0.40
C ASP A 315 1.71 4.71 -1.38
N MET A 316 0.72 5.55 -1.64
CA MET A 316 0.87 6.78 -2.41
C MET A 316 0.23 7.94 -1.66
N GLN A 317 1.01 8.97 -1.38
CA GLN A 317 0.57 10.09 -0.55
C GLN A 317 0.62 11.38 -1.36
N LEU A 318 -0.31 12.31 -1.08
CA LEU A 318 -0.14 13.67 -1.58
C LEU A 318 1.08 14.30 -0.91
N PRO A 319 1.79 15.22 -1.59
CA PRO A 319 2.82 16.02 -0.94
C PRO A 319 2.22 16.66 0.31
N ASN A 320 2.95 16.62 1.43
CA ASN A 320 2.59 17.41 2.60
C ASN A 320 2.64 18.88 2.16
N ASN A 321 1.47 19.47 1.91
CA ASN A 321 1.32 20.91 1.84
C ASN A 321 1.48 21.41 3.28
N ASN A 322 2.71 21.79 3.65
CA ASN A 322 2.96 22.66 4.80
C ASN A 322 2.12 23.94 4.67
#